data_AF-A0A841FL10-F1
#
_entry.id   AF-A0A841FL10-F1
#
_cell.length_a   1.000
_cell.length_b   1.000
_cell.length_c   1.000
_cell.angle_alpha   90.00
_cell.angle_beta   90.00
_cell.angle_gamma   90.00
#
_symmetry.space_group_name_H-M   'P 1'
#
loop_
_entity.id
_entity.type
_entity.pdbx_description
1 polymer ?
#
loop_
_entity_poly.entity_id
_entity_poly.type
_entity_poly.pdbx_seq_one_letter_code
_entity_poly.pdbx_strand_id
1 'polypeptide(L)'
;MAPEYSILPPVGAMVAAAVVDLGRRPGVSVKTKVTETTVQYDVSAPSYRMVIFVDPESWVGMVFTVLDDQGGELLSTSHDTDLYPIGLDLHRWFAREIEEEIVELVHDLLHGGVHVGEVGGRRALVVPLIDGIRRVVGTAKAATHRDFPDRSQAMAEGTGWRELT
;
A
#
# COMPACT_ATOMS: atom_id res chain seq x y z
N MET A 1 3.12 -39.10 5.87
CA MET A 1 2.68 -37.76 5.43
C MET A 1 3.93 -36.93 5.22
N ALA A 2 4.29 -36.66 3.97
CA ALA A 2 5.30 -35.63 3.70
C ALA A 2 4.65 -34.26 3.96
N PRO A 3 5.37 -33.28 4.55
CA PRO A 3 4.84 -31.93 4.64
C PRO A 3 4.64 -31.40 3.22
N GLU A 4 3.45 -30.85 2.94
CA GLU A 4 3.24 -30.02 1.76
C GLU A 4 4.16 -28.81 1.89
N TYR A 5 5.32 -28.88 1.24
CA TYR A 5 6.10 -27.68 0.93
C TYR A 5 5.29 -26.90 -0.11
N SER A 6 4.36 -26.06 0.36
CA SER A 6 3.85 -24.99 -0.47
C SER A 6 5.05 -24.12 -0.83
N ILE A 7 5.54 -24.26 -2.06
CA ILE A 7 6.57 -23.39 -2.61
C ILE A 7 5.95 -22.00 -2.58
N LEU A 8 6.37 -21.17 -1.62
CA LEU A 8 5.94 -19.79 -1.57
C LEU A 8 6.31 -19.15 -2.92
N PRO A 9 5.42 -18.33 -3.50
CA PRO A 9 5.77 -17.61 -4.71
C PRO A 9 7.02 -16.75 -4.46
N PRO A 10 7.83 -16.49 -5.50
CA PRO A 10 8.95 -15.57 -5.36
C PRO A 10 8.48 -14.23 -4.81
N VAL A 11 9.26 -13.65 -3.90
CA VAL A 11 9.01 -12.29 -3.37
C VAL A 11 8.87 -11.33 -4.56
N GLY A 12 7.81 -10.56 -4.55
CA GLY A 12 7.42 -9.60 -5.58
C GLY A 12 6.43 -10.11 -6.61
N ALA A 13 6.17 -11.42 -6.70
CA ALA A 13 5.30 -11.97 -7.73
C ALA A 13 3.84 -11.51 -7.55
N MET A 14 3.36 -11.45 -6.31
CA MET A 14 2.00 -10.99 -6.01
C MET A 14 1.86 -9.49 -6.27
N VAL A 15 2.84 -8.71 -5.85
CA VAL A 15 2.93 -7.26 -6.11
C VAL A 15 2.91 -6.98 -7.62
N ALA A 16 3.72 -7.70 -8.40
CA ALA A 16 3.77 -7.52 -9.84
C ALA A 16 2.40 -7.77 -10.50
N ALA A 17 1.71 -8.84 -10.10
CA ALA A 17 0.38 -9.16 -10.62
C ALA A 17 -0.64 -8.07 -10.29
N ALA A 18 -0.68 -7.64 -9.02
CA ALA A 18 -1.58 -6.60 -8.55
C ALA A 18 -1.35 -5.26 -9.27
N VAL A 19 -0.08 -4.85 -9.46
CA VAL A 19 0.27 -3.61 -10.17
C VAL A 19 -0.14 -3.67 -11.64
N VAL A 20 0.00 -4.82 -12.30
CA VAL A 20 -0.47 -5.01 -13.69
C VAL A 20 -1.98 -4.81 -13.79
N ASP A 21 -2.75 -5.35 -12.85
CA ASP A 21 -4.20 -5.16 -12.82
C ASP A 21 -4.58 -3.71 -12.53
N LEU A 22 -3.89 -3.05 -11.59
CA LEU A 22 -4.09 -1.63 -11.30
C LEU A 22 -3.82 -0.74 -12.53
N GLY A 23 -2.80 -1.06 -13.31
CA GLY A 23 -2.46 -0.36 -14.55
C GLY A 23 -3.50 -0.49 -15.66
N ARG A 24 -4.47 -1.40 -15.55
CA ARG A 24 -5.60 -1.51 -16.49
C ARG A 24 -6.74 -0.55 -16.14
N ARG A 25 -6.73 0.05 -14.94
CA ARG A 25 -7.76 1.01 -14.50
C ARG A 25 -7.61 2.32 -15.29
N PRO A 26 -8.71 2.88 -15.84
CA PRO A 26 -8.67 4.18 -16.50
C PRO A 26 -8.13 5.27 -15.58
N GLY A 27 -7.25 6.13 -16.11
CA GLY A 27 -6.63 7.22 -15.34
C GLY A 27 -5.41 6.80 -14.50
N VAL A 28 -5.09 5.50 -14.45
CA VAL A 28 -3.86 5.02 -13.81
C VAL A 28 -2.75 4.84 -14.85
N SER A 29 -1.56 5.32 -14.52
CA SER A 29 -0.32 5.06 -15.25
C SER A 29 0.65 4.28 -14.36
N VAL A 30 1.27 3.25 -14.92
CA VAL A 30 2.34 2.49 -14.25
C VAL A 30 3.62 2.62 -15.07
N LYS A 31 4.72 3.00 -14.42
CA LYS A 31 6.07 2.91 -14.98
C LYS A 31 6.87 1.90 -14.16
N THR A 32 7.61 1.06 -14.86
CA THR A 32 8.47 0.06 -14.22
C THR A 32 9.93 0.39 -14.49
N LYS A 33 10.74 0.39 -13.44
CA LYS A 33 12.19 0.51 -13.52
C LYS A 33 12.81 -0.75 -12.92
N VAL A 34 13.65 -1.42 -13.69
CA VAL A 34 14.35 -2.62 -13.26
C VAL A 34 15.84 -2.29 -13.17
N THR A 35 16.46 -2.61 -12.05
CA THR A 35 17.91 -2.61 -11.85
C THR A 35 18.41 -4.07 -11.75
N GLU A 36 19.65 -4.27 -11.34
CA GLU A 36 20.21 -5.63 -11.19
C GLU A 36 19.47 -6.48 -10.15
N THR A 37 19.02 -5.88 -9.04
CA THR A 37 18.38 -6.60 -7.92
C THR A 37 17.00 -6.07 -7.56
N THR A 38 16.61 -4.89 -8.05
CA THR A 38 15.40 -4.20 -7.61
C THR A 38 14.46 -3.93 -8.77
N VAL A 39 13.16 -4.14 -8.52
CA VAL A 39 12.08 -3.66 -9.37
C VAL A 39 11.35 -2.54 -8.63
N GLN A 40 11.22 -1.39 -9.28
CA GLN A 40 10.43 -0.26 -8.82
C GLN A 40 9.21 -0.08 -9.74
N TYR A 41 8.04 0.09 -9.13
CA TYR A 41 6.80 0.43 -9.81
C TYR A 41 6.37 1.83 -9.37
N ASP A 42 6.35 2.78 -10.31
CA ASP A 42 5.79 4.11 -10.12
C ASP A 42 4.37 4.12 -10.66
N VAL A 43 3.40 4.11 -9.76
CA VAL A 43 1.97 4.20 -10.06
C VAL A 43 1.50 5.63 -9.85
N SER A 44 0.80 6.19 -10.82
CA SER A 44 0.27 7.56 -10.79
C SER A 44 -1.19 7.57 -11.22
N ALA A 45 -2.02 8.24 -10.43
CA ALA A 45 -3.42 8.54 -10.71
C ALA A 45 -3.70 10.02 -10.38
N PRO A 46 -4.86 10.59 -10.76
CA PRO A 46 -5.16 11.99 -10.46
C PRO A 46 -5.14 12.32 -8.97
N SER A 47 -5.60 11.39 -8.11
CA SER A 47 -5.74 11.64 -6.68
C SER A 47 -4.69 10.97 -5.80
N TYR A 48 -3.78 10.17 -6.38
CA TYR A 48 -2.71 9.51 -5.62
C TYR A 48 -1.47 9.18 -6.47
N ARG A 49 -0.34 9.03 -5.78
CA ARG A 49 0.88 8.42 -6.28
C ARG A 49 1.28 7.28 -5.35
N MET A 50 1.82 6.22 -5.92
CA MET A 50 2.31 5.08 -5.18
C MET A 50 3.61 4.60 -5.80
N VAL A 51 4.64 4.43 -4.97
CA VAL A 51 5.92 3.88 -5.40
C VAL A 51 6.13 2.60 -4.62
N ILE A 52 6.28 1.48 -5.34
CA ILE A 52 6.53 0.17 -4.75
C ILE A 52 7.93 -0.28 -5.14
N PHE A 53 8.69 -0.77 -4.17
CA PHE A 53 10.02 -1.31 -4.36
C PHE A 53 10.04 -2.78 -3.95
N VAL A 54 10.64 -3.59 -4.80
CA VAL A 54 10.83 -5.02 -4.57
C VAL A 54 12.30 -5.34 -4.83
N ASP A 55 13.03 -5.65 -3.78
CA ASP A 55 14.34 -6.29 -3.83
C ASP A 55 14.23 -7.65 -3.11
N PRO A 56 14.12 -8.77 -3.85
CA PRO A 56 13.85 -10.08 -3.26
C PRO A 56 14.89 -10.57 -2.25
N GLU A 57 16.10 -9.99 -2.26
CA GLU A 57 17.18 -10.35 -1.35
C GLU A 57 17.27 -9.41 -0.14
N SER A 58 16.74 -8.19 -0.26
CA SER A 58 16.97 -7.12 0.70
C SER A 58 15.70 -6.64 1.39
N TRP A 59 14.69 -6.18 0.64
CA TRP A 59 13.50 -5.55 1.21
C TRP A 59 12.32 -5.46 0.21
N VAL A 60 11.11 -5.34 0.73
CA VAL A 60 9.92 -4.94 -0.04
C VAL A 60 9.23 -3.80 0.70
N GLY A 61 8.69 -2.85 -0.05
CA GLY A 61 7.96 -1.75 0.56
C GLY A 61 7.32 -0.81 -0.43
N MET A 62 6.59 0.15 0.12
CA MET A 62 5.76 1.07 -0.63
C MET A 62 5.67 2.42 0.08
N VAL A 63 5.63 3.48 -0.72
CA VAL A 63 5.18 4.81 -0.31
C VAL A 63 3.88 5.12 -1.05
N PHE A 64 2.83 5.43 -0.31
CA PHE A 64 1.53 5.83 -0.83
C PHE A 64 1.22 7.27 -0.46
N THR A 65 0.96 8.11 -1.46
CA THR A 65 0.76 9.55 -1.29
C THR A 65 -0.55 10.00 -1.91
N VAL A 66 -1.41 10.59 -1.10
CA VAL A 66 -2.66 11.21 -1.52
C VAL A 66 -2.39 12.62 -2.05
N LEU A 67 -3.03 12.97 -3.16
CA LEU A 67 -2.85 14.25 -3.85
C LEU A 67 -4.11 15.13 -3.77
N ASP A 68 -3.90 16.45 -3.86
CA ASP A 68 -4.94 17.42 -4.18
C ASP A 68 -5.15 17.54 -5.70
N ASP A 69 -6.15 18.33 -6.09
CA ASP A 69 -6.54 18.54 -7.50
C ASP A 69 -5.44 19.22 -8.34
N GLN A 70 -4.41 19.79 -7.70
CA GLN A 70 -3.25 20.42 -8.35
C GLN A 70 -2.02 19.48 -8.36
N GLY A 71 -2.16 18.26 -7.84
CA GLY A 71 -1.07 17.28 -7.71
C GLY A 71 -0.17 17.52 -6.48
N GLY A 72 -0.54 18.43 -5.58
CA GLY A 72 0.14 18.68 -4.31
C GLY A 72 -0.10 17.55 -3.31
N GLU A 73 0.89 17.28 -2.45
CA GLU A 73 0.83 16.17 -1.49
C GLU A 73 0.03 16.55 -0.24
N LEU A 74 -1.03 15.80 0.03
CA LEU A 74 -1.89 16.01 1.19
C LEU A 74 -1.48 15.14 2.38
N LEU A 75 -1.25 13.85 2.13
CA LEU A 75 -0.99 12.84 3.13
C LEU A 75 -0.14 11.75 2.51
N SER A 76 0.82 11.22 3.26
CA SER A 76 1.66 10.10 2.83
C SER A 76 1.75 9.06 3.94
N THR A 77 1.81 7.79 3.55
CA THR A 77 2.06 6.64 4.42
C THR A 77 3.01 5.69 3.72
N SER A 78 3.83 4.99 4.49
CA SER A 78 4.75 3.98 3.98
C SER A 78 4.61 2.69 4.77
N HIS A 79 4.78 1.58 4.06
CA HIS A 79 4.80 0.23 4.60
C HIS A 79 5.98 -0.49 3.96
N ASP A 80 6.90 -1.00 4.76
CA ASP A 80 8.07 -1.72 4.28
C ASP A 80 8.50 -2.79 5.29
N THR A 81 9.48 -3.60 4.91
CA THR A 81 10.06 -4.63 5.78
C THR A 81 11.04 -4.07 6.80
N ASP A 82 10.97 -2.77 7.12
CA ASP A 82 11.87 -2.04 8.01
C ASP A 82 13.35 -2.37 7.73
N LEU A 83 14.11 -2.71 8.78
CA LEU A 83 15.52 -3.09 8.72
C LEU A 83 15.72 -4.61 8.65
N TYR A 84 14.67 -5.39 8.38
CA TYR A 84 14.75 -6.85 8.33
C TYR A 84 15.17 -7.32 6.93
N PRO A 85 16.36 -7.95 6.78
CA PRO A 85 16.80 -8.47 5.49
C PRO A 85 16.00 -9.71 5.11
N ILE A 86 15.19 -9.60 4.05
CA ILE A 86 14.22 -10.65 3.66
C ILE A 86 14.84 -11.81 2.87
N GLY A 87 16.10 -11.69 2.45
CA GLY A 87 16.87 -12.80 1.88
C GLY A 87 17.14 -13.93 2.88
N LEU A 88 16.97 -13.68 4.18
CA LEU A 88 17.03 -14.71 5.22
C LEU A 88 15.67 -15.40 5.36
N ASP A 89 15.66 -16.74 5.34
CA ASP A 89 14.42 -17.54 5.51
C ASP A 89 13.61 -17.14 6.76
N LEU A 90 14.30 -16.73 7.84
CA LEU A 90 13.69 -16.27 9.08
C LEU A 90 12.83 -15.01 8.92
N HIS A 91 13.05 -14.19 7.89
CA HIS A 91 12.32 -12.93 7.65
C HIS A 91 11.44 -12.99 6.39
N ARG A 92 11.43 -14.09 5.64
CA ARG A 92 10.57 -14.22 4.45
C ARG A 92 9.08 -14.11 4.76
N TRP A 93 8.65 -14.52 5.95
CA TRP A 93 7.25 -14.35 6.37
C TRP A 93 6.88 -12.87 6.48
N PHE A 94 7.82 -12.02 6.90
CA PHE A 94 7.59 -10.57 7.02
C PHE A 94 7.52 -9.90 5.65
N ALA A 95 8.35 -10.35 4.69
CA ALA A 95 8.22 -9.93 3.30
C ALA A 95 6.81 -10.23 2.77
N ARG A 96 6.31 -11.43 3.05
CA ARG A 96 4.98 -11.85 2.64
C ARG A 96 3.87 -11.00 3.24
N GLU A 97 3.95 -10.66 4.53
CA GLU A 97 2.97 -9.76 5.15
C GLU A 97 2.94 -8.40 4.46
N ILE A 98 4.10 -7.81 4.18
CA ILE A 98 4.18 -6.52 3.46
C ILE A 98 3.67 -6.65 2.01
N GLU A 99 3.97 -7.74 1.33
CA GLU A 99 3.40 -8.00 -0.01
C GLU A 99 1.87 -8.12 0.04
N GLU A 100 1.33 -8.84 1.01
CA GLU A 100 -0.12 -9.01 1.20
C GLU A 100 -0.78 -7.65 1.53
N GLU A 101 -0.17 -6.81 2.38
CA GLU A 101 -0.66 -5.44 2.64
C GLU A 101 -0.66 -4.58 1.35
N ILE A 102 0.40 -4.63 0.54
CA ILE A 102 0.47 -3.89 -0.73
C ILE A 102 -0.60 -4.38 -1.69
N VAL A 103 -0.77 -5.70 -1.81
CA VAL A 103 -1.76 -6.32 -2.71
C VAL A 103 -3.18 -5.95 -2.27
N GLU A 104 -3.47 -5.96 -0.96
CA GLU A 104 -4.78 -5.59 -0.43
C GLU A 104 -5.08 -4.11 -0.68
N LEU A 105 -4.10 -3.22 -0.50
CA LEU A 105 -4.27 -1.80 -0.85
C LEU A 105 -4.55 -1.63 -2.35
N VAL A 106 -3.80 -2.31 -3.21
CA VAL A 106 -4.01 -2.26 -4.66
C VAL A 106 -5.39 -2.79 -5.04
N HIS A 107 -5.80 -3.90 -4.44
CA HIS A 107 -7.12 -4.48 -4.63
C HIS A 107 -8.22 -3.50 -4.20
N ASP A 108 -8.10 -2.84 -3.07
CA ASP A 108 -9.10 -1.87 -2.62
C ASP A 108 -9.08 -0.58 -3.44
N LEU A 109 -7.96 -0.16 -4.01
CA LEU A 109 -7.94 0.92 -4.99
C LEU A 109 -8.75 0.57 -6.24
N LEU A 110 -8.70 -0.68 -6.69
CA LEU A 110 -9.50 -1.16 -7.82
C LEU A 110 -11.01 -1.19 -7.51
N HIS A 111 -11.38 -1.45 -6.26
CA HIS A 111 -12.77 -1.69 -5.84
C HIS A 111 -13.39 -0.57 -4.97
N GLY A 112 -12.70 0.56 -4.84
CA GLY A 112 -13.22 1.72 -4.10
C GLY A 112 -13.18 1.58 -2.57
N GLY A 113 -12.29 0.75 -2.03
CA GLY A 113 -12.13 0.52 -0.59
C GLY A 113 -11.32 1.59 0.13
N VAL A 114 -10.51 2.38 -0.59
CA VAL A 114 -9.65 3.42 -0.03
C VAL A 114 -10.36 4.76 0.05
N HIS A 115 -10.35 5.39 1.23
CA HIS A 115 -11.08 6.63 1.49
C HIS A 115 -10.19 7.73 2.05
N VAL A 116 -10.39 8.96 1.58
CA VAL A 116 -9.76 10.17 2.12
C VAL A 116 -10.82 11.08 2.75
N GLY A 117 -10.49 11.72 3.85
CA GLY A 117 -11.37 12.64 4.57
C GLY A 117 -10.60 13.48 5.58
N GLU A 118 -11.28 13.88 6.66
CA GLU A 118 -10.68 14.64 7.75
C GLU A 118 -11.07 14.07 9.11
N VAL A 119 -10.12 14.08 10.06
CA VAL A 119 -10.34 13.74 11.48
C VAL A 119 -9.70 14.83 12.32
N GLY A 120 -10.48 15.49 13.18
CA GLY A 120 -9.98 16.58 14.02
C GLY A 120 -9.36 17.75 13.24
N GLY A 121 -9.89 18.05 12.05
CA GLY A 121 -9.37 19.11 11.16
C GLY A 121 -8.06 18.77 10.44
N ARG A 122 -7.62 17.50 10.48
CA ARG A 122 -6.42 17.01 9.79
C ARG A 122 -6.80 16.02 8.71
N ARG A 123 -6.00 15.94 7.63
CA ARG A 123 -6.22 14.95 6.56
C ARG A 123 -6.14 13.54 7.12
N ALA A 124 -7.07 12.70 6.68
CA ALA A 124 -7.14 11.31 7.07
C ALA A 124 -7.30 10.41 5.84
N LEU A 125 -6.70 9.24 5.90
CA LEU A 125 -6.78 8.17 4.92
C LEU A 125 -7.20 6.91 5.65
N VAL A 126 -8.13 6.15 5.07
CA VAL A 126 -8.56 4.85 5.55
C VAL A 126 -8.19 3.82 4.49
N VAL A 127 -7.30 2.90 4.85
CA VAL A 127 -6.82 1.80 4.00
C VAL A 127 -7.13 0.45 4.67
N PRO A 128 -7.36 -0.61 3.88
CA PRO A 128 -7.46 -1.96 4.43
C PRO A 128 -6.10 -2.44 4.96
N LEU A 129 -6.16 -3.41 5.87
CA LEU A 129 -5.07 -4.29 6.27
C LEU A 129 -5.54 -5.73 6.06
N ILE A 130 -4.61 -6.69 6.17
CA ILE A 130 -4.91 -8.12 6.11
C ILE A 130 -5.99 -8.51 7.14
N ASP A 131 -5.93 -7.93 8.35
CA ASP A 131 -6.79 -8.28 9.49
C ASP A 131 -7.59 -7.10 10.07
N GLY A 132 -7.78 -6.03 9.30
CA GLY A 132 -8.55 -4.89 9.76
C GLY A 132 -8.47 -3.68 8.84
N ILE A 133 -8.56 -2.50 9.43
CA ILE A 133 -8.56 -1.22 8.73
C ILE A 133 -7.60 -0.27 9.43
N ARG A 134 -6.69 0.34 8.69
CA ARG A 134 -5.79 1.38 9.20
C ARG A 134 -6.32 2.76 8.84
N ARG A 135 -6.45 3.61 9.85
CA ARG A 135 -6.67 5.04 9.65
C ARG A 135 -5.37 5.79 9.88
N VAL A 136 -4.87 6.43 8.84
CA VAL A 136 -3.73 7.34 8.88
C VAL A 136 -4.26 8.77 8.99
N VAL A 137 -3.74 9.57 9.94
CA VAL A 137 -4.12 10.97 10.14
C VAL A 137 -2.86 11.84 10.19
N GLY A 138 -2.80 12.87 9.37
CA GLY A 138 -1.70 13.84 9.42
C GLY A 138 -1.49 14.65 8.16
N THR A 139 -0.23 14.73 7.74
CA THR A 139 0.24 15.44 6.54
C THR A 139 1.22 14.56 5.78
N ALA A 140 1.64 14.99 4.59
CA ALA A 140 2.70 14.32 3.83
C ALA A 140 4.03 14.13 4.59
N LYS A 141 4.29 14.93 5.65
CA LYS A 141 5.55 14.89 6.41
C LYS A 141 5.46 14.19 7.76
N ALA A 142 4.25 14.14 8.32
CA ALA A 142 4.04 13.64 9.67
C ALA A 142 2.62 13.10 9.78
N ALA A 143 2.50 11.79 9.90
CA ALA A 143 1.25 11.08 10.06
C ALA A 143 1.35 10.08 11.21
N THR A 144 0.21 9.84 11.85
CA THR A 144 0.02 8.81 12.86
C THR A 144 -1.04 7.85 12.36
N HIS A 145 -0.91 6.56 12.63
CA HIS A 145 -1.93 5.59 12.29
C HIS A 145 -2.60 5.01 13.53
N ARG A 146 -3.80 4.49 13.34
CA ARG A 146 -4.51 3.66 14.31
C ARG A 146 -5.27 2.59 13.55
N ASP A 147 -5.26 1.38 14.08
CA ASP A 147 -5.92 0.23 13.47
C ASP A 147 -7.30 0.00 14.12
N PHE A 148 -8.23 -0.46 13.30
CA PHE A 148 -9.65 -0.63 13.60
C PHE A 148 -10.13 -1.97 13.06
N PRO A 149 -11.13 -2.60 13.69
CA PRO A 149 -11.67 -3.88 13.22
C PRO A 149 -12.50 -3.74 11.94
N ASP A 150 -13.06 -2.56 11.67
CA ASP A 150 -13.88 -2.31 10.49
C ASP A 150 -13.84 -0.85 10.02
N ARG A 151 -14.29 -0.64 8.79
CA ARG A 151 -14.20 0.64 8.09
C ARG A 151 -15.11 1.69 8.72
N SER A 152 -16.30 1.27 9.18
CA SER A 152 -17.26 2.18 9.82
C SER A 152 -16.68 2.77 11.10
N GLN A 153 -15.97 1.98 11.91
CA GLN A 153 -15.29 2.46 13.11
C GLN A 153 -14.13 3.40 12.78
N ALA A 154 -13.32 3.07 11.76
CA ALA A 154 -12.26 3.96 11.31
C ALA A 154 -12.81 5.33 10.88
N MET A 155 -13.95 5.36 10.20
CA MET A 155 -14.55 6.59 9.66
C MET A 155 -15.40 7.37 10.66
N ALA A 156 -15.81 6.77 11.79
CA ALA A 156 -16.83 7.31 12.69
C ALA A 156 -16.53 8.72 13.25
N GLU A 157 -15.26 9.03 13.49
CA GLU A 157 -14.82 10.32 14.05
C GLU A 157 -14.45 11.35 12.97
N GLY A 158 -14.61 10.99 11.69
CA GLY A 158 -14.20 11.80 10.55
C GLY A 158 -15.35 12.36 9.73
N THR A 159 -15.01 13.30 8.87
CA THR A 159 -15.96 13.98 7.98
C THR A 159 -15.40 14.11 6.57
N GLY A 160 -16.27 14.37 5.59
CA GLY A 160 -15.86 14.64 4.21
C GLY A 160 -15.22 13.42 3.51
N TRP A 161 -15.55 12.21 3.97
CA TRP A 161 -15.05 10.99 3.38
C TRP A 161 -15.48 10.86 1.93
N ARG A 162 -14.50 10.61 1.06
CA ARG A 162 -14.71 10.25 -0.33
C ARG A 162 -13.79 9.11 -0.71
N GLU A 163 -14.26 8.30 -1.65
CA GLU A 163 -13.44 7.29 -2.32
C GLU A 163 -12.25 7.97 -3.02
N LEU A 164 -11.12 7.27 -3.01
CA LEU A 164 -9.92 7.68 -3.72
C LEU A 164 -9.92 7.05 -5.11
N THR A 165 -9.93 7.89 -6.14
CA THR A 165 -10.05 7.49 -7.56
C THR A 165 -8.77 7.68 -8.34
#